data_AF-A0A6G6J891-F1
#
_entry.id   AF-A0A6G6J891-F1
#
_cell.length_a   1.000
_cell.length_b   1.000
_cell.length_c   1.000
_cell.angle_alpha   90.00
_cell.angle_beta   90.00
_cell.angle_gamma   90.00
#
_symmetry.space_group_name_H-M   'P 1'
#
loop_
_entity.id
_entity.type
_entity.pdbx_description
1 polymer ?
#
loop_
_entity_poly.entity_id
_entity_poly.type
_entity_poly.pdbx_seq_one_letter_code
_entity_poly.pdbx_strand_id
1 'polypeptide(L)'
;MGLTIVIQANPGSVAAVGEQANLVATVTDYNGTNVGKDVKINWSTSDGSLSASSSITDANGQTSVILTSSRNIGSATVTATSPEEGGTGQLTVPFTDKWAATSAVYTAWLDSGGAYNCSAWTPDPSTVTQGTAFTQSAICSQNQVAYQQNREVSLITGQVRNVGSPIPLYQTIQVSVTQQATGTKQGTPSCIWSSSQRYGVYSKGWTRTVSQTGGSRINPYRLYLGDGTVVGSVNALTDTLTYNGRVYSIGRFKQSGCMGKNCASMRDEYEACSTPL
;
A
#
# COMPACT_ATOMS: atom_id res chain seq x y z
N MET A 1 21.40 72.68 -23.22
CA MET A 1 20.38 71.71 -22.78
C MET A 1 20.63 70.43 -23.56
N GLY A 2 20.80 69.30 -22.88
CA GLY A 2 21.09 68.01 -23.53
C GLY A 2 19.82 67.26 -23.91
N LEU A 3 19.99 66.15 -24.64
CA LEU A 3 18.92 65.23 -25.01
C LEU A 3 18.41 64.44 -23.80
N THR A 4 17.15 64.02 -23.87
CA THR A 4 16.56 63.04 -22.95
C THR A 4 16.56 61.67 -23.63
N ILE A 5 17.10 60.67 -22.95
CA ILE A 5 17.17 59.30 -23.48
C ILE A 5 16.39 58.38 -22.55
N VAL A 6 15.34 57.74 -23.08
CA VAL A 6 14.55 56.74 -22.35
C VAL A 6 14.77 55.37 -22.96
N ILE A 7 15.21 54.41 -22.15
CA ILE A 7 15.49 53.05 -22.59
C ILE A 7 14.38 52.13 -22.12
N GLN A 8 13.91 51.23 -22.99
CA GLN A 8 12.98 50.16 -22.67
C GLN A 8 13.58 48.81 -23.08
N ALA A 9 13.36 47.78 -22.26
CA ALA A 9 13.76 46.41 -22.55
C ALA A 9 12.55 45.52 -22.81
N ASN A 10 12.63 44.66 -23.82
CA ASN A 10 11.65 43.61 -24.08
C ASN A 10 12.36 42.27 -24.34
N PRO A 11 12.22 41.27 -23.45
CA PRO A 11 11.54 41.33 -22.14
C PRO A 11 12.24 42.26 -21.14
N GLY A 12 11.52 42.72 -20.11
CA GLY A 12 12.06 43.61 -19.07
C GLY A 12 13.03 42.96 -18.08
N SER A 13 13.13 41.62 -18.10
CA SER A 13 14.08 40.81 -17.35
C SER A 13 14.42 39.57 -18.15
N VAL A 14 15.61 39.03 -17.97
CA VAL A 14 16.08 37.81 -18.66
C VAL A 14 16.69 36.85 -17.65
N ALA A 15 16.58 35.55 -17.90
CA ALA A 15 17.31 34.61 -17.07
C ALA A 15 18.82 34.72 -17.32
N ALA A 16 19.63 34.55 -16.27
CA ALA A 16 21.10 34.58 -16.32
C ALA A 16 21.73 33.36 -17.04
N VAL A 17 21.13 32.88 -18.13
CA VAL A 17 21.59 31.71 -18.90
C VAL A 17 22.08 32.09 -20.30
N GLY A 18 22.31 33.38 -20.55
CA GLY A 18 22.58 33.90 -21.90
C GLY A 18 21.31 34.22 -22.69
N GLU A 19 20.16 34.38 -22.01
CA GLU A 19 18.96 34.93 -22.64
C GLU A 19 19.15 36.39 -23.03
N GLN A 20 18.36 36.81 -24.02
CA GLN A 20 18.49 38.10 -24.68
C GLN A 20 17.28 38.99 -24.46
N ALA A 21 17.52 40.29 -24.32
CA ALA A 21 16.51 41.34 -24.33
C ALA A 21 16.82 42.36 -25.42
N ASN A 22 15.79 42.76 -26.18
CA ASN A 22 15.91 43.87 -27.11
C ASN A 22 15.78 45.19 -26.33
N LEU A 23 16.77 46.06 -26.45
CA LEU A 23 16.76 47.39 -25.84
C LEU A 23 16.43 48.42 -26.91
N VAL A 24 15.48 49.28 -26.63
CA VAL A 24 15.11 50.42 -27.50
C VAL A 24 15.32 51.69 -26.71
N ALA A 25 16.16 52.59 -27.22
CA ALA A 25 16.28 53.96 -26.74
C ALA A 25 15.43 54.88 -27.61
N THR A 26 14.57 55.68 -26.97
CA THR A 26 13.86 56.81 -27.57
C THR A 26 14.55 58.10 -27.11
N VAL A 27 14.92 58.92 -28.08
CA VAL A 27 15.72 60.13 -27.85
C VAL A 27 14.90 61.36 -28.21
N THR A 28 14.68 62.23 -27.23
CA THR A 28 13.94 63.49 -27.38
C THR A 28 14.80 64.70 -27.04
N ASP A 29 14.46 65.83 -27.64
CA ASP A 29 15.03 67.13 -27.32
C ASP A 29 14.45 67.70 -26.01
N TYR A 30 14.88 68.92 -25.64
CA TYR A 30 14.42 69.60 -24.43
C TYR A 30 12.92 69.99 -24.46
N ASN A 31 12.29 69.98 -25.64
CA ASN A 31 10.85 70.23 -25.82
C ASN A 31 10.02 68.93 -25.80
N GLY A 32 10.66 67.76 -25.67
CA GLY A 32 10.00 66.47 -25.76
C GLY A 32 9.73 65.99 -27.19
N THR A 33 10.31 66.63 -28.21
CA THR A 33 10.20 66.22 -29.61
C THR A 33 11.30 65.21 -29.94
N ASN A 34 10.99 64.18 -30.74
CA ASN A 34 12.00 63.20 -31.17
C ASN A 34 13.10 63.86 -32.00
N VAL A 35 14.35 63.51 -31.74
CA VAL A 35 15.52 64.12 -32.41
C VAL A 35 15.67 63.74 -33.89
N GLY A 36 14.88 62.78 -34.37
CA GLY A 36 14.95 62.28 -35.74
C GLY A 36 16.17 61.39 -35.99
N LYS A 37 16.54 61.22 -37.26
CA LYS A 37 17.58 60.30 -37.70
C LYS A 37 18.99 60.84 -37.49
N ASP A 38 19.96 59.94 -37.52
CA ASP A 38 21.40 60.24 -37.60
C ASP A 38 22.05 60.73 -36.28
N VAL A 39 21.37 60.60 -35.12
CA VAL A 39 21.96 60.88 -33.79
C VAL A 39 22.67 59.64 -33.26
N LYS A 40 23.95 59.78 -32.90
CA LYS A 40 24.78 58.68 -32.39
C LYS A 40 24.53 58.46 -30.90
N ILE A 41 24.25 57.21 -30.53
CA ILE A 41 24.10 56.76 -29.15
C ILE A 41 25.19 55.75 -28.82
N ASN A 42 26.01 56.04 -27.81
CA ASN A 42 26.96 55.08 -27.24
C ASN A 42 26.27 54.30 -26.13
N TRP A 43 26.55 52.99 -26.08
CA TRP A 43 25.98 52.08 -25.11
C TRP A 43 27.05 51.44 -24.24
N SER A 44 26.71 51.22 -22.97
CA SER A 44 27.52 50.43 -22.04
C SER A 44 26.61 49.63 -21.11
N THR A 45 27.12 48.54 -20.55
CA THR A 45 26.41 47.71 -19.58
C THR A 45 27.33 47.34 -18.43
N SER A 46 26.80 47.25 -17.20
CA SER A 46 27.56 46.82 -16.02
C SER A 46 27.74 45.31 -15.93
N ASP A 47 26.88 44.53 -16.60
CA ASP A 47 26.97 43.06 -16.68
C ASP A 47 26.36 42.56 -18.01
N GLY A 48 26.72 41.36 -18.42
CA GLY A 48 26.35 40.79 -19.72
C GLY A 48 27.12 41.42 -20.89
N SER A 49 26.54 41.32 -22.09
CA SER A 49 27.15 41.86 -23.32
C SER A 49 26.09 42.49 -24.23
N LEU A 50 26.48 43.56 -24.92
CA LEU A 50 25.63 44.24 -25.90
C LEU A 50 26.05 43.85 -27.32
N SER A 51 25.09 43.75 -28.24
CA SER A 51 25.36 43.44 -29.66
C SER A 51 26.21 44.50 -30.37
N ALA A 52 26.20 45.74 -29.87
CA ALA A 52 27.03 46.83 -30.34
C ALA A 52 27.29 47.83 -29.21
N SER A 53 28.43 48.53 -29.25
CA SER A 53 28.77 49.60 -28.31
C SER A 53 28.23 50.97 -28.73
N SER A 54 27.67 51.09 -29.94
CA SER A 54 27.02 52.29 -30.43
C SER A 54 25.98 51.97 -31.50
N SER A 55 24.97 52.82 -31.62
CA SER A 55 23.95 52.76 -32.66
C SER A 55 23.52 54.18 -33.07
N ILE A 56 22.73 54.28 -34.14
CA ILE A 56 22.28 55.57 -34.70
C ILE A 56 20.74 55.60 -34.67
N THR A 57 20.14 56.76 -34.39
CA THR A 57 18.68 56.92 -34.39
C THR A 57 18.08 56.86 -35.80
N ASP A 58 16.89 56.29 -35.88
CA ASP A 58 16.04 56.30 -37.07
C ASP A 58 15.21 57.59 -37.18
N ALA A 59 14.35 57.67 -38.20
CA ALA A 59 13.49 58.85 -38.42
C ALA A 59 12.54 59.17 -37.24
N ASN A 60 12.28 58.21 -36.34
CA ASN A 60 11.45 58.37 -35.16
C ASN A 60 12.26 58.74 -33.90
N GLY A 61 13.58 58.98 -34.04
CA GLY A 61 14.46 59.23 -32.89
C GLY A 61 14.71 57.98 -32.04
N GLN A 62 14.58 56.79 -32.62
CA GLN A 62 14.75 55.52 -31.91
C GLN A 62 15.95 54.74 -32.39
N THR A 63 16.58 53.98 -31.50
CA THR A 63 17.68 53.08 -31.85
C THR A 63 17.70 51.87 -30.92
N SER A 64 18.29 50.75 -31.36
CA SER A 64 18.23 49.49 -30.61
C SER A 64 19.55 48.73 -30.56
N VAL A 65 19.71 47.96 -29.48
CA VAL A 65 20.78 46.97 -29.27
C VAL A 65 20.22 45.76 -28.52
N ILE A 66 20.85 44.59 -28.67
CA ILE A 66 20.48 43.39 -27.92
C ILE A 66 21.39 43.26 -26.71
N LEU A 67 20.81 43.13 -25.51
CA LEU A 67 21.52 42.72 -24.30
C LEU A 67 21.45 41.20 -24.16
N THR A 68 22.60 40.54 -24.07
CA THR A 68 22.73 39.12 -23.72
C THR A 68 23.19 39.02 -22.27
N SER A 69 22.43 38.31 -21.45
CA SER A 69 22.73 38.13 -20.02
C SER A 69 24.04 37.36 -19.76
N SER A 70 24.64 37.66 -18.61
CA SER A 70 25.76 36.88 -18.07
C SER A 70 25.25 35.60 -17.39
N ARG A 71 26.15 34.87 -16.72
CA ARG A 71 25.81 33.74 -15.84
C ARG A 71 25.71 34.10 -14.36
N ASN A 72 25.53 35.38 -14.04
CA ASN A 72 25.40 35.87 -12.68
C ASN A 72 23.97 36.35 -12.43
N ILE A 73 23.35 35.89 -11.34
CA ILE A 73 22.06 36.43 -10.88
C ILE A 73 22.30 37.83 -10.30
N GLY A 74 21.43 38.77 -10.62
CA GLY A 74 21.55 40.17 -10.20
C GLY A 74 20.86 41.08 -11.18
N SER A 75 21.58 42.07 -11.70
CA SER A 75 21.06 43.01 -12.69
C SER A 75 22.17 43.68 -13.50
N ALA A 76 21.87 43.98 -14.75
CA ALA A 76 22.71 44.81 -15.61
C ALA A 76 22.13 46.23 -15.70
N THR A 77 22.93 47.23 -15.36
CA THR A 77 22.61 48.63 -15.63
C THR A 77 23.15 49.01 -16.99
N VAL A 78 22.24 49.26 -17.93
CA VAL A 78 22.56 49.73 -19.27
C VAL A 78 22.53 51.24 -19.27
N THR A 79 23.59 51.86 -19.79
CA THR A 79 23.69 53.31 -19.95
C THR A 79 23.81 53.65 -21.43
N ALA A 80 22.96 54.56 -21.89
CA ALA A 80 22.98 55.12 -23.23
C ALA A 80 23.32 56.62 -23.15
N THR A 81 24.29 57.08 -23.95
CA THR A 81 24.72 58.48 -23.97
C THR A 81 24.84 59.01 -25.38
N SER A 82 24.42 60.25 -25.61
CA SER A 82 24.79 61.00 -26.82
C SER A 82 26.08 61.79 -26.54
N PRO A 83 27.19 61.51 -27.25
CA PRO A 83 28.47 62.17 -27.01
C PRO A 83 28.54 63.59 -27.56
N GLU A 84 27.83 63.88 -28.67
CA GLU A 84 27.92 65.16 -29.38
C GLU A 84 26.88 66.16 -28.86
N GLU A 85 25.63 65.72 -28.74
CA GLU A 85 24.49 66.55 -28.33
C GLU A 85 24.28 66.55 -26.80
N GLY A 86 24.90 65.60 -26.10
CA GLY A 86 24.78 65.42 -24.67
C GLY A 86 23.47 64.76 -24.27
N GLY A 87 23.44 64.10 -23.11
CA GLY A 87 22.26 63.39 -22.62
C GLY A 87 22.61 61.97 -22.18
N THR A 88 21.93 61.48 -21.15
CA THR A 88 22.15 60.15 -20.59
C THR A 88 20.82 59.50 -20.22
N GLY A 89 20.69 58.22 -20.55
CA GLY A 89 19.58 57.37 -20.14
C GLY A 89 20.13 56.11 -19.46
N GLN A 90 19.44 55.61 -18.45
CA GLN A 90 19.80 54.38 -17.77
C GLN A 90 18.59 53.47 -17.61
N LEU A 91 18.83 52.16 -17.72
CA LEU A 91 17.84 51.11 -17.47
C LEU A 91 18.51 49.95 -16.75
N THR A 92 17.88 49.49 -15.67
CA THR A 92 18.29 48.27 -14.96
C THR A 92 17.47 47.10 -15.49
N VAL A 93 18.15 46.09 -16.04
CA VAL A 93 17.55 44.83 -16.49
C VAL A 93 17.92 43.73 -15.50
N PRO A 94 16.95 43.14 -14.76
CA PRO A 94 17.23 42.04 -13.84
C PRO A 94 17.68 40.78 -14.58
N PHE A 95 18.74 40.15 -14.07
CA PHE A 95 19.16 38.81 -14.45
C PHE A 95 18.65 37.83 -13.40
N THR A 96 17.59 37.11 -13.76
CA THR A 96 16.88 36.21 -12.84
C THR A 96 17.40 34.78 -12.93
N ASP A 97 17.06 33.98 -11.92
CA ASP A 97 17.33 32.55 -11.98
C ASP A 97 16.39 31.85 -12.97
N LYS A 98 16.83 30.72 -13.52
CA LYS A 98 16.02 29.84 -14.35
C LYS A 98 16.03 28.44 -13.76
N TRP A 99 14.85 27.95 -13.44
CA TRP A 99 14.66 26.64 -12.86
C TRP A 99 14.19 25.64 -13.92
N ALA A 100 14.74 24.43 -13.86
CA ALA A 100 14.36 23.33 -14.72
C ALA A 100 13.96 22.12 -13.88
N ALA A 101 13.02 21.32 -14.39
CA ALA A 101 12.63 20.07 -13.73
C ALA A 101 13.84 19.16 -13.53
N THR A 102 13.93 18.54 -12.36
CA THR A 102 14.94 17.53 -12.02
C THR A 102 14.26 16.29 -11.44
N SER A 103 15.03 15.22 -11.22
CA SER A 103 14.50 13.96 -10.69
C SER A 103 13.71 14.19 -9.40
N ALA A 104 12.50 13.64 -9.34
CA ALA A 104 11.69 13.63 -8.12
C ALA A 104 12.33 12.75 -7.03
N VAL A 105 11.91 12.93 -5.78
CA VAL A 105 12.18 11.98 -4.69
C VAL A 105 10.91 11.27 -4.30
N TYR A 106 11.08 10.03 -3.83
CA TYR A 106 10.01 9.16 -3.40
C TYR A 106 10.26 8.74 -1.96
N THR A 107 9.21 8.75 -1.14
CA THR A 107 9.27 8.06 0.15
C THR A 107 9.28 6.54 -0.08
N ALA A 108 9.70 5.80 0.95
CA ALA A 108 9.40 4.37 0.98
C ALA A 108 7.88 4.15 0.98
N TRP A 109 7.45 3.02 0.44
CA TRP A 109 6.07 2.56 0.57
C TRP A 109 5.80 2.18 2.02
N LEU A 110 4.70 2.69 2.57
CA LEU A 110 4.22 2.37 3.91
C LEU A 110 2.83 1.79 3.84
N ASP A 111 2.54 0.85 4.73
CA ASP A 111 1.24 0.21 4.83
C ASP A 111 0.16 1.22 5.24
N SER A 112 -0.93 1.24 4.47
CA SER A 112 -2.09 2.09 4.70
C SER A 112 -3.26 1.25 5.19
N GLY A 113 -3.43 1.20 6.51
CA GLY A 113 -4.43 0.36 7.17
C GLY A 113 -3.97 -1.10 7.29
N GLY A 114 -4.87 -1.96 7.80
CA GLY A 114 -4.59 -3.38 7.97
C GLY A 114 -4.81 -4.22 6.70
N ALA A 115 -4.24 -5.42 6.70
CA ALA A 115 -4.43 -6.40 5.63
C ALA A 115 -5.91 -6.80 5.50
N TYR A 116 -6.38 -7.00 4.26
CA TYR A 116 -7.79 -7.27 3.95
C TYR A 116 -7.95 -8.21 2.76
N ASN A 117 -9.20 -8.62 2.49
CA ASN A 117 -9.54 -9.54 1.40
C ASN A 117 -8.60 -10.76 1.36
N CYS A 118 -8.50 -11.43 2.50
CA CYS A 118 -7.60 -12.55 2.71
C CYS A 118 -8.16 -13.84 2.12
N SER A 119 -7.27 -14.68 1.58
CA SER A 119 -7.59 -16.06 1.25
C SER A 119 -8.05 -16.84 2.49
N ALA A 120 -8.65 -18.02 2.27
CA ALA A 120 -8.82 -18.98 3.35
C ALA A 120 -7.47 -19.29 4.01
N TRP A 121 -7.48 -19.50 5.32
CA TRP A 121 -6.31 -19.91 6.06
C TRP A 121 -5.92 -21.34 5.70
N THR A 122 -4.62 -21.57 5.53
CA THR A 122 -4.08 -22.90 5.20
C THR A 122 -2.87 -23.21 6.08
N PRO A 123 -2.70 -24.46 6.57
CA PRO A 123 -3.62 -25.60 6.44
C PRO A 123 -4.95 -25.41 7.17
N ASP A 124 -6.01 -26.07 6.70
CA ASP A 124 -7.29 -26.09 7.42
C ASP A 124 -7.15 -26.93 8.70
N PRO A 125 -7.62 -26.46 9.87
CA PRO A 125 -7.54 -27.20 11.13
C PRO A 125 -8.05 -28.65 11.05
N SER A 126 -9.07 -28.94 10.24
CA SER A 126 -9.62 -30.29 10.05
C SER A 126 -8.66 -31.25 9.34
N THR A 127 -7.57 -30.75 8.78
CA THR A 127 -6.50 -31.56 8.16
C THR A 127 -5.35 -31.86 9.11
N VAL A 128 -5.25 -31.13 10.22
CA VAL A 128 -4.19 -31.26 11.24
C VAL A 128 -4.72 -32.03 12.45
N THR A 129 -3.94 -32.98 12.95
CA THR A 129 -4.29 -33.84 14.09
C THR A 129 -4.80 -33.04 15.28
N GLN A 130 -5.90 -33.50 15.88
CA GLN A 130 -6.53 -32.87 17.02
C GLN A 130 -5.53 -32.50 18.13
N GLY A 131 -5.64 -31.28 18.66
CA GLY A 131 -4.79 -30.79 19.76
C GLY A 131 -3.37 -30.38 19.35
N THR A 132 -2.96 -30.58 18.09
CA THR A 132 -1.64 -30.15 17.60
C THR A 132 -1.67 -28.66 17.27
N ALA A 133 -0.83 -27.86 17.95
CA ALA A 133 -0.63 -26.47 17.61
C ALA A 133 0.14 -26.34 16.30
N PHE A 134 -0.32 -25.45 15.41
CA PHE A 134 0.33 -25.19 14.14
C PHE A 134 0.12 -23.74 13.70
N THR A 135 0.97 -23.26 12.79
CA THR A 135 0.83 -21.94 12.18
C THR A 135 0.14 -22.10 10.83
N GLN A 136 -0.92 -21.31 10.62
CA GLN A 136 -1.59 -21.19 9.33
C GLN A 136 -1.26 -19.85 8.69
N SER A 137 -1.21 -19.85 7.37
CA SER A 137 -0.96 -18.68 6.52
C SER A 137 -2.16 -18.36 5.66
N ALA A 138 -2.39 -17.07 5.45
CA ALA A 138 -3.31 -16.55 4.44
C ALA A 138 -2.58 -15.49 3.60
N ILE A 139 -2.99 -15.38 2.34
CA ILE A 139 -2.54 -14.30 1.47
C ILE A 139 -3.60 -13.22 1.50
N CYS A 140 -3.20 -12.00 1.86
CA CYS A 140 -4.08 -10.84 1.96
C CYS A 140 -3.63 -9.74 1.02
N SER A 141 -4.55 -8.85 0.69
CA SER A 141 -4.24 -7.59 0.03
C SER A 141 -3.80 -6.56 1.08
N GLN A 142 -2.74 -5.82 0.78
CA GLN A 142 -2.24 -4.71 1.61
C GLN A 142 -2.14 -3.46 0.74
N ASN A 143 -2.89 -2.42 1.13
CA ASN A 143 -2.75 -1.12 0.51
C ASN A 143 -1.50 -0.44 1.05
N GLN A 144 -0.76 0.23 0.17
CA GLN A 144 0.39 1.02 0.52
C GLN A 144 0.29 2.41 -0.09
N VAL A 145 0.88 3.37 0.61
CA VAL A 145 1.02 4.76 0.16
C VAL A 145 2.51 5.15 0.15
N ALA A 146 2.90 5.86 -0.89
CA ALA A 146 4.17 6.56 -0.98
C ALA A 146 3.90 7.98 -1.49
N TYR A 147 4.88 8.87 -1.36
CA TYR A 147 4.76 10.25 -1.83
C TYR A 147 5.87 10.57 -2.82
N GLN A 148 5.47 11.13 -3.96
CA GLN A 148 6.37 11.74 -4.93
C GLN A 148 6.49 13.23 -4.64
N GLN A 149 7.70 13.73 -4.42
CA GLN A 149 7.99 15.16 -4.35
C GLN A 149 8.70 15.58 -5.63
N ASN A 150 8.01 16.36 -6.46
CA ASN A 150 8.59 16.99 -7.63
C ASN A 150 9.60 18.05 -7.19
N ARG A 151 10.66 18.20 -7.99
CA ARG A 151 11.77 19.11 -7.71
C ARG A 151 12.21 19.82 -8.98
N GLU A 152 12.82 20.97 -8.79
CA GLU A 152 13.51 21.71 -9.83
C GLU A 152 14.90 22.09 -9.37
N VAL A 153 15.80 22.27 -10.34
CA VAL A 153 17.19 22.67 -10.15
C VAL A 153 17.43 24.02 -10.82
N SER A 154 18.12 24.91 -10.12
CA SER A 154 18.57 26.18 -10.67
C SER A 154 19.65 25.89 -11.73
N LEU A 155 19.45 26.40 -12.94
CA LEU A 155 20.42 26.27 -14.03
C LEU A 155 21.67 27.13 -13.82
N ILE A 156 21.68 27.97 -12.77
CA ILE A 156 22.78 28.87 -12.43
C ILE A 156 23.53 28.36 -11.20
N THR A 157 22.81 28.17 -10.10
CA THR A 157 23.40 27.86 -8.78
C THR A 157 23.48 26.36 -8.50
N GLY A 158 22.78 25.52 -9.27
CA GLY A 158 22.65 24.09 -9.01
C GLY A 158 21.84 23.75 -7.76
N GLN A 159 21.29 24.75 -7.06
CA GLN A 159 20.40 24.52 -5.92
C GLN A 159 19.16 23.75 -6.37
N VAL A 160 18.67 22.84 -5.53
CA VAL A 160 17.46 22.05 -5.77
C VAL A 160 16.40 22.48 -4.77
N ARG A 161 15.16 22.63 -5.25
CA ARG A 161 14.00 22.90 -4.40
C ARG A 161 12.80 22.05 -4.76
N ASN A 162 11.88 21.92 -3.81
CA ASN A 162 10.62 21.22 -3.99
C ASN A 162 9.64 22.09 -4.79
N VAL A 163 8.86 21.45 -5.67
CA VAL A 163 7.83 22.08 -6.48
C VAL A 163 6.47 21.52 -6.09
N GLY A 164 5.60 22.39 -5.59
CA GLY A 164 4.26 22.02 -5.15
C GLY A 164 4.24 21.04 -3.97
N SER A 165 3.03 20.62 -3.62
CA SER A 165 2.80 19.63 -2.56
C SER A 165 3.21 18.22 -3.00
N PRO A 166 3.62 17.34 -2.07
CA PRO A 166 3.84 15.93 -2.36
C PRO A 166 2.59 15.28 -2.98
N ILE A 167 2.81 14.47 -4.02
CA ILE A 167 1.75 13.75 -4.73
C ILE A 167 1.65 12.35 -4.13
N PRO A 168 0.49 11.93 -3.60
CA PRO A 168 0.32 10.60 -3.07
C PRO A 168 0.25 9.58 -4.23
N LEU A 169 0.99 8.50 -4.06
CA LEU A 169 0.97 7.32 -4.91
C LEU A 169 0.35 6.17 -4.13
N TYR A 170 -0.44 5.35 -4.81
CA TYR A 170 -1.14 4.24 -4.21
C TYR A 170 -0.80 2.95 -4.94
N GLN A 171 -0.65 1.87 -4.19
CA GLN A 171 -0.58 0.53 -4.75
C GLN A 171 -1.24 -0.47 -3.80
N THR A 172 -1.59 -1.63 -4.34
CA THR A 172 -2.05 -2.77 -3.55
C THR A 172 -1.12 -3.94 -3.85
N ILE A 173 -0.50 -4.50 -2.82
CA ILE A 173 0.36 -5.68 -2.91
C ILE A 173 -0.32 -6.88 -2.25
N GLN A 174 0.21 -8.08 -2.50
CA GLN A 174 -0.15 -9.27 -1.74
C GLN A 174 0.88 -9.50 -0.64
N VAL A 175 0.40 -9.76 0.58
CA VAL A 175 1.24 -10.08 1.75
C VAL A 175 0.80 -11.41 2.35
N SER A 176 1.74 -12.13 2.97
CA SER A 176 1.42 -13.32 3.75
C SER A 176 1.29 -12.93 5.21
N VAL A 177 0.14 -13.24 5.81
CA VAL A 177 -0.10 -13.12 7.24
C VAL A 177 -0.15 -14.51 7.86
N THR A 178 0.22 -14.61 9.13
CA THR A 178 0.25 -15.87 9.87
C THR A 178 -0.51 -15.77 11.17
N GLN A 179 -1.16 -16.86 11.56
CA GLN A 179 -1.73 -16.99 12.90
C GLN A 179 -1.55 -18.40 13.46
N GLN A 180 -1.62 -18.54 14.78
CA GLN A 180 -1.64 -19.84 15.44
C GLN A 180 -3.05 -20.45 15.37
N ALA A 181 -3.11 -21.77 15.21
CA ALA A 181 -4.33 -22.56 15.26
C ALA A 181 -4.06 -23.93 15.89
N THR A 182 -5.13 -24.62 16.29
CA THR A 182 -5.05 -25.99 16.83
C THR A 182 -5.80 -26.93 15.91
N GLY A 183 -5.18 -28.06 15.57
CA GLY A 183 -5.80 -29.07 14.72
C GLY A 183 -7.09 -29.62 15.31
N THR A 184 -8.01 -30.00 14.44
CA THR A 184 -9.32 -30.58 14.78
C THR A 184 -9.57 -31.92 14.09
N LYS A 185 -8.60 -32.43 13.32
CA LYS A 185 -8.69 -33.74 12.66
C LYS A 185 -8.74 -34.84 13.71
N GLN A 186 -9.92 -35.43 13.89
CA GLN A 186 -10.08 -36.61 14.74
C GLN A 186 -9.40 -37.82 14.09
N GLY A 187 -8.80 -38.67 14.93
CA GLY A 187 -8.30 -39.96 14.48
C GLY A 187 -9.42 -40.86 13.96
N THR A 188 -9.09 -41.82 13.10
CA THR A 188 -10.06 -42.83 12.66
C THR A 188 -10.56 -43.62 13.87
N PRO A 189 -11.88 -43.77 14.08
CA PRO A 189 -12.43 -44.52 15.21
C PRO A 189 -11.99 -45.98 15.16
N SER A 190 -11.37 -46.45 16.25
CA SER A 190 -11.07 -47.87 16.45
C SER A 190 -12.29 -48.53 17.09
N CYS A 191 -12.90 -49.48 16.37
CA CYS A 191 -14.07 -50.22 16.83
C CYS A 191 -13.66 -51.59 17.37
N ILE A 192 -14.13 -51.90 18.58
CA ILE A 192 -13.92 -53.19 19.22
C ILE A 192 -15.26 -53.82 19.59
N TRP A 193 -15.32 -55.14 19.47
CA TRP A 193 -16.45 -55.92 19.97
C TRP A 193 -15.98 -57.30 20.43
N SER A 194 -16.50 -57.76 21.57
CA SER A 194 -16.46 -59.16 21.97
C SER A 194 -17.83 -59.60 22.47
N SER A 195 -18.24 -60.81 22.11
CA SER A 195 -19.54 -61.36 22.49
C SER A 195 -19.64 -61.60 23.99
N SER A 196 -20.82 -61.39 24.57
CA SER A 196 -21.10 -61.91 25.91
C SER A 196 -21.29 -63.43 25.84
N GLN A 197 -20.45 -64.20 26.55
CA GLN A 197 -20.69 -65.63 26.72
C GLN A 197 -21.55 -65.86 27.97
N ARG A 198 -22.38 -66.91 27.91
CA ARG A 198 -23.45 -67.26 28.87
C ARG A 198 -22.97 -67.41 30.33
N TYR A 199 -21.66 -67.47 30.59
CA TYR A 199 -21.07 -67.67 31.91
C TYR A 199 -19.74 -66.90 32.10
N GLY A 200 -19.81 -65.57 32.21
CA GLY A 200 -18.75 -64.78 32.86
C GLY A 200 -17.67 -64.16 31.98
N VAL A 201 -17.82 -64.12 30.65
CA VAL A 201 -16.94 -63.29 29.81
C VAL A 201 -17.57 -61.92 29.63
N TYR A 202 -16.90 -60.91 30.16
CA TYR A 202 -17.33 -59.53 30.08
C TYR A 202 -17.13 -59.00 28.65
N SER A 203 -18.23 -58.64 27.98
CA SER A 203 -18.22 -58.12 26.61
C SER A 203 -17.50 -56.77 26.54
N LYS A 204 -16.75 -56.52 25.47
CA LYS A 204 -16.37 -55.16 25.05
C LYS A 204 -17.35 -54.72 23.98
N GLY A 205 -18.04 -53.59 24.19
CA GLY A 205 -19.07 -53.13 23.27
C GLY A 205 -20.18 -52.34 23.96
N TRP A 206 -21.14 -51.90 23.16
CA TRP A 206 -22.39 -51.32 23.65
C TRP A 206 -23.46 -52.41 23.72
N THR A 207 -24.23 -52.46 24.80
CA THR A 207 -25.38 -53.36 24.89
C THR A 207 -26.65 -52.63 25.28
N ARG A 208 -27.78 -53.11 24.77
CA ARG A 208 -29.11 -52.60 25.10
C ARG A 208 -30.07 -53.75 25.30
N THR A 209 -30.85 -53.69 26.38
CA THR A 209 -31.89 -54.70 26.65
C THR A 209 -33.23 -54.21 26.12
N VAL A 210 -33.86 -55.01 25.27
CA VAL A 210 -35.16 -54.75 24.66
C VAL A 210 -36.16 -55.77 25.21
N SER A 211 -37.26 -55.29 25.79
CA SER A 211 -38.36 -56.16 26.25
C SER A 211 -39.18 -56.63 25.06
N GLN A 212 -39.45 -57.94 24.96
CA GLN A 212 -40.36 -58.49 23.94
C GLN A 212 -41.83 -58.50 24.43
N THR A 213 -42.06 -58.40 25.73
CA THR A 213 -43.40 -58.43 26.33
C THR A 213 -43.95 -57.01 26.44
N GLY A 214 -44.53 -56.49 25.34
CA GLY A 214 -45.62 -55.49 25.28
C GLY A 214 -45.52 -54.15 26.05
N GLY A 215 -44.42 -53.85 26.73
CA GLY A 215 -44.22 -52.62 27.49
C GLY A 215 -43.03 -51.84 26.94
N SER A 216 -43.25 -50.60 26.53
CA SER A 216 -42.25 -49.70 25.93
C SER A 216 -41.21 -49.22 26.95
N ARG A 217 -40.42 -50.14 27.53
CA ARG A 217 -39.24 -49.82 28.34
C ARG A 217 -38.01 -50.05 27.48
N ILE A 218 -37.66 -49.01 26.73
CA ILE A 218 -36.38 -48.91 26.02
C ILE A 218 -35.31 -48.61 27.06
N ASN A 219 -34.43 -49.58 27.33
CA ASN A 219 -33.27 -49.34 28.18
C ASN A 219 -32.21 -48.54 27.39
N PRO A 220 -31.39 -47.72 28.07
CA PRO A 220 -30.27 -47.03 27.43
C PRO A 220 -29.20 -48.03 26.97
N TYR A 221 -28.41 -47.62 25.99
CA TYR A 221 -27.21 -48.33 25.57
C TYR A 221 -26.14 -48.18 26.64
N ARG A 222 -25.57 -49.28 27.13
CA ARG A 222 -24.53 -49.31 28.15
C ARG A 222 -23.19 -49.71 27.55
N LEU A 223 -22.14 -48.93 27.83
CA LEU A 223 -20.78 -49.20 27.36
C LEU A 223 -20.05 -50.14 28.33
N TYR A 224 -19.45 -51.20 27.80
CA TYR A 224 -18.60 -52.14 28.52
C TYR A 224 -17.19 -52.17 27.90
N LEU A 225 -16.15 -52.11 28.75
CA LEU A 225 -14.74 -52.15 28.32
C LEU A 225 -14.02 -53.48 28.61
N GLY A 226 -14.75 -54.52 29.01
CA GLY A 226 -14.31 -55.92 29.02
C GLY A 226 -13.84 -56.51 30.34
N ASP A 227 -13.97 -55.77 31.44
CA ASP A 227 -13.81 -56.25 32.82
C ASP A 227 -15.16 -56.39 33.55
N GLY A 228 -16.27 -56.08 32.85
CA GLY A 228 -17.63 -56.16 33.36
C GLY A 228 -18.16 -54.86 33.93
N THR A 229 -17.30 -53.85 34.06
CA THR A 229 -17.72 -52.53 34.50
C THR A 229 -18.50 -51.81 33.41
N VAL A 230 -19.62 -51.21 33.82
CA VAL A 230 -20.37 -50.29 32.98
C VAL A 230 -19.74 -48.92 33.15
N VAL A 231 -19.24 -48.39 32.05
CA VAL A 231 -18.52 -47.11 32.03
C VAL A 231 -19.49 -45.92 31.94
N GLY A 232 -20.66 -46.15 31.35
CA GLY A 232 -21.72 -45.16 31.25
C GLY A 232 -22.81 -45.65 30.31
N SER A 233 -23.80 -44.79 30.08
CA SER A 233 -24.91 -45.12 29.20
C SER A 233 -25.41 -43.93 28.39
N VAL A 234 -25.94 -44.20 27.20
CA VAL A 234 -26.54 -43.20 26.31
C VAL A 234 -27.92 -43.65 25.83
N ASN A 235 -28.75 -42.73 25.34
CA ASN A 235 -30.15 -43.01 25.06
C ASN A 235 -30.42 -43.29 23.58
N ALA A 236 -29.66 -42.67 22.67
CA ALA A 236 -29.78 -42.82 21.23
C ALA A 236 -28.52 -43.46 20.60
N LEU A 237 -28.68 -44.06 19.42
CA LEU A 237 -27.58 -44.63 18.64
C LEU A 237 -26.54 -43.58 18.20
N THR A 238 -26.96 -42.32 18.10
CA THR A 238 -26.13 -41.17 17.70
C THR A 238 -25.39 -40.51 18.86
N ASP A 239 -25.76 -40.86 20.09
CA ASP A 239 -25.13 -40.30 21.28
C ASP A 239 -23.70 -40.83 21.43
N THR A 240 -22.86 -40.05 22.10
CA THR A 240 -21.48 -40.43 22.43
C THR A 240 -21.25 -40.33 23.94
N LEU A 241 -20.26 -41.09 24.43
CA LEU A 241 -19.86 -41.08 25.83
C LEU A 241 -18.36 -40.80 25.92
N THR A 242 -17.99 -39.75 26.65
CA THR A 242 -16.60 -39.41 26.93
C THR A 242 -16.11 -40.14 28.17
N TYR A 243 -15.03 -40.90 28.05
CA TYR A 243 -14.41 -41.61 29.17
C TYR A 243 -12.90 -41.78 28.98
N ASN A 244 -12.11 -41.50 30.02
CA ASN A 244 -10.65 -41.62 30.03
C ASN A 244 -9.94 -41.02 28.80
N GLY A 245 -10.29 -39.78 28.43
CA GLY A 245 -9.63 -39.10 27.31
C GLY A 245 -9.99 -39.65 25.93
N ARG A 246 -11.10 -40.39 25.81
CA ARG A 246 -11.63 -40.90 24.53
C ARG A 246 -13.12 -40.62 24.42
N VAL A 247 -13.60 -40.42 23.20
CA VAL A 247 -15.03 -40.37 22.88
C VAL A 247 -15.43 -41.73 22.34
N TYR A 248 -16.40 -42.38 22.99
CA TYR A 248 -16.96 -43.66 22.57
C TYR A 248 -18.30 -43.43 21.86
N SER A 249 -18.46 -44.01 20.67
CA SER A 249 -19.70 -44.03 19.89
C SER A 249 -20.18 -45.46 19.68
N ILE A 250 -21.49 -45.60 19.42
CA ILE A 250 -22.10 -46.89 19.10
C ILE A 250 -21.78 -47.22 17.64
N GLY A 251 -21.07 -48.32 17.42
CA GLY A 251 -20.69 -48.83 16.11
C GLY A 251 -21.76 -49.74 15.50
N ARG A 252 -21.33 -50.67 14.65
CA ARG A 252 -22.25 -51.57 13.95
C ARG A 252 -22.91 -52.55 14.94
N PHE A 253 -24.18 -52.85 14.70
CA PHE A 253 -24.87 -53.97 15.36
C PHE A 253 -24.17 -55.28 15.03
N LYS A 254 -24.06 -56.18 16.01
CA LYS A 254 -23.35 -57.45 15.89
C LYS A 254 -24.29 -58.63 16.04
N GLN A 255 -25.01 -58.69 17.16
CA GLN A 255 -25.89 -59.80 17.46
C GLN A 255 -26.96 -59.42 18.48
N SER A 256 -27.98 -60.26 18.57
CA SER A 256 -28.98 -60.21 19.63
C SER A 256 -29.01 -61.53 20.40
N GLY A 257 -28.83 -61.46 21.71
CA GLY A 257 -28.84 -62.60 22.62
C GLY A 257 -30.17 -62.73 23.35
N CYS A 258 -30.76 -63.93 23.35
CA CYS A 258 -31.94 -64.24 24.15
C CYS A 258 -31.62 -64.20 25.66
N MET A 259 -32.38 -63.41 26.42
CA MET A 259 -32.28 -63.33 27.87
C MET A 259 -33.60 -63.70 28.58
N GLY A 260 -33.49 -64.44 29.68
CA GLY A 260 -34.63 -64.91 30.47
C GLY A 260 -35.28 -66.19 29.93
N LYS A 261 -36.25 -66.73 30.68
CA LYS A 261 -37.07 -67.86 30.19
C LYS A 261 -37.86 -67.41 28.97
N ASN A 262 -37.90 -68.23 27.92
CA ASN A 262 -38.62 -67.98 26.67
C ASN A 262 -38.24 -66.68 25.94
N CYS A 263 -37.02 -66.18 26.11
CA CYS A 263 -36.55 -64.95 25.44
C CYS A 263 -37.41 -63.71 25.70
N ALA A 264 -37.98 -63.59 26.90
CA ALA A 264 -38.80 -62.44 27.31
C ALA A 264 -38.09 -61.07 27.11
N SER A 265 -36.75 -61.06 27.03
CA SER A 265 -35.96 -59.90 26.61
C SER A 265 -34.84 -60.30 25.66
N MET A 266 -34.47 -59.39 24.77
CA MET A 266 -33.29 -59.48 23.92
C MET A 266 -32.18 -58.56 24.45
N ARG A 267 -30.93 -58.97 24.31
CA ARG A 267 -29.75 -58.11 24.48
C ARG A 267 -29.15 -57.86 23.11
N ASP A 268 -29.31 -56.66 22.61
CA ASP A 268 -28.66 -56.20 21.39
C ASP A 268 -27.23 -55.74 21.71
N GLU A 269 -26.27 -56.19 20.93
CA GLU A 269 -24.85 -55.88 21.08
C GLU A 269 -24.33 -55.13 19.85
N TYR A 270 -23.53 -54.10 20.10
CA TYR A 270 -22.93 -53.24 19.08
C TYR A 270 -21.44 -53.06 19.37
N GLU A 271 -20.67 -52.76 18.33
CA GLU A 271 -19.27 -52.34 18.46
C GLU A 271 -19.14 -51.07 19.31
N ALA A 272 -18.13 -51.01 20.16
CA ALA A 272 -17.68 -49.78 20.79
C ALA A 272 -16.58 -49.16 19.93
N CYS A 273 -16.94 -48.09 19.22
CA CYS A 273 -15.98 -47.30 18.45
C CYS A 273 -15.42 -46.20 19.34
N SER A 274 -14.11 -45.96 19.30
CA SER A 274 -13.48 -44.90 20.08
C SER A 274 -12.48 -44.08 19.29
N THR A 275 -12.52 -42.76 19.49
CA THR A 275 -11.48 -41.81 19.05
C THR A 275 -10.79 -41.20 20.27
N PRO A 276 -9.49 -40.88 20.19
CA PRO A 276 -8.85 -40.00 21.17
C PRO A 276 -9.59 -38.65 21.24
N LEU A 277 -9.65 -38.06 22.44
CA LEU A 277 -10.09 -36.67 22.65
C LEU A 277 -9.01 -35.67 22.24
#